data_AF-A0A7L4L1Z3-F1
#
_entry.id   AF-A0A7L4L1Z3-F1
#
_cell.length_a   1.000
_cell.length_b   1.000
_cell.length_c   1.000
_cell.angle_alpha   90.00
_cell.angle_beta   90.00
_cell.angle_gamma   90.00
#
_symmetry.space_group_name_H-M   'P 1'
#
loop_
_entity.id
_entity.type
_entity.pdbx_description
1 polymer ?
#
loop_
_entity_poly.entity_id
_entity_poly.type
_entity_poly.pdbx_seq_one_letter_code
_entity_poly.pdbx_strand_id
1 'polypeptide(L)'
;RIKYSERVYDACMDTFDCLPLAALLNQQFLCVHGGLSPEITCLDDIRKLDRFKEPPAFGPMCDLLWSDPSEDYGNEKTLEHFAHNTVRGCSYFYSYPAVCEFLQNNSLLSVIRAHEAQDAGYRMYRKSQTTGFPSLITIFSAPNYLDVYNNK
;
A
#
# COMPACT_ATOMS: atom_id res chain seq x y z
N ARG A 1 1.71 3.14 35.14
CA ARG A 1 1.04 1.86 34.80
C ARG A 1 0.75 1.85 33.31
N ILE A 2 1.38 0.97 32.52
CA ILE A 2 1.11 0.82 31.08
C ILE A 2 -0.12 -0.12 30.95
N LYS A 3 -1.31 0.45 31.06
CA LYS A 3 -2.67 -0.04 30.78
C LYS A 3 -3.10 -1.50 31.09
N TYR A 4 -2.49 -2.57 30.56
CA TYR A 4 -2.99 -3.97 30.64
C TYR A 4 -1.91 -5.00 30.99
N SER A 5 -1.89 -6.17 30.33
CA SER A 5 -0.95 -7.27 30.52
C SER A 5 -0.52 -7.86 29.16
N GLU A 6 0.53 -8.68 29.18
CA GLU A 6 1.04 -9.42 28.01
C GLU A 6 -0.04 -10.27 27.35
N ARG A 7 -0.93 -10.90 28.14
CA ARG A 7 -2.07 -11.66 27.61
C ARG A 7 -2.98 -10.84 26.67
N VAL A 8 -3.14 -9.53 26.93
CA VAL A 8 -3.92 -8.66 26.03
C VAL A 8 -3.12 -8.37 24.76
N TYR A 9 -1.80 -8.23 24.85
CA TYR A 9 -0.93 -8.07 23.70
C TYR A 9 -0.96 -9.32 22.80
N ASP A 10 -0.83 -10.52 23.37
CA ASP A 10 -0.87 -11.78 22.61
C ASP A 10 -2.21 -11.93 21.88
N ALA A 11 -3.33 -11.62 22.56
CA ALA A 11 -4.65 -11.61 21.93
C ALA A 11 -4.76 -10.59 20.78
N CYS A 12 -4.08 -9.45 20.88
CA CYS A 12 -3.97 -8.50 19.77
C CYS A 12 -3.14 -9.06 18.60
N MET A 13 -2.05 -9.79 18.87
CA MET A 13 -1.22 -10.40 17.81
C MET A 13 -2.05 -11.43 17.03
N ASP A 14 -2.74 -12.35 17.72
CA ASP A 14 -3.64 -13.32 17.08
C ASP A 14 -4.76 -12.62 16.27
N THR A 15 -5.23 -11.46 16.74
CA THR A 15 -6.23 -10.65 16.04
C THR A 15 -5.65 -9.99 14.79
N PHE A 16 -4.40 -9.51 14.84
CA PHE A 16 -3.74 -8.88 13.69
C PHE A 16 -3.50 -9.87 12.55
N ASP A 17 -3.14 -11.12 12.87
CA ASP A 17 -3.01 -12.21 11.88
C ASP A 17 -4.35 -12.52 11.16
N CYS A 18 -5.49 -12.14 11.74
CA CYS A 18 -6.80 -12.34 11.13
C CYS A 18 -7.20 -11.23 10.15
N LEU A 19 -6.55 -10.06 10.21
CA LEU A 19 -6.94 -8.87 9.43
C LEU A 19 -6.85 -9.15 7.91
N PRO A 20 -7.86 -8.73 7.12
CA PRO A 20 -7.77 -8.80 5.66
C PRO A 20 -6.63 -7.93 5.12
N LEU A 21 -5.92 -8.41 4.09
CA LEU A 21 -4.79 -7.68 3.48
C LEU A 21 -5.21 -6.60 2.47
N ALA A 22 -6.38 -6.75 1.86
CA ALA A 22 -6.86 -5.86 0.82
C ALA A 22 -8.40 -5.82 0.78
N ALA A 23 -8.94 -4.79 0.13
CA ALA A 23 -10.35 -4.70 -0.22
C ALA A 23 -10.53 -4.28 -1.67
N LEU A 24 -11.53 -4.86 -2.34
CA LEU A 24 -12.00 -4.40 -3.64
C LEU A 24 -13.24 -3.54 -3.43
N LEU A 25 -13.10 -2.22 -3.55
CA LEU A 25 -14.18 -1.27 -3.30
C LEU A 25 -14.89 -0.91 -4.62
N ASN A 26 -16.22 -1.07 -4.62
CA ASN A 26 -17.09 -0.76 -5.75
C ASN A 26 -16.67 -1.40 -7.09
N GLN A 27 -15.92 -2.52 -7.05
CA GLN A 27 -15.30 -3.15 -8.22
C GLN A 27 -14.38 -2.22 -9.04
N GLN A 28 -13.93 -1.11 -8.44
CA GLN A 28 -13.17 -0.06 -9.14
C GLN A 28 -11.85 0.24 -8.45
N PHE A 29 -11.75 0.05 -7.13
CA PHE A 29 -10.57 0.43 -6.37
C PHE A 29 -9.98 -0.78 -5.67
N LEU A 30 -8.69 -1.01 -5.86
CA LEU A 30 -7.92 -1.85 -4.95
C LEU A 30 -7.50 -0.98 -3.77
N CYS A 31 -7.92 -1.37 -2.57
CA CYS A 31 -7.54 -0.72 -1.32
C CYS A 31 -6.56 -1.61 -0.55
N VAL A 32 -5.37 -1.09 -0.24
CA VAL A 32 -4.28 -1.79 0.47
C VAL A 32 -3.58 -0.83 1.43
N HIS A 33 -2.78 -1.32 2.38
CA HIS A 33 -2.02 -0.42 3.26
C HIS A 33 -0.78 0.15 2.55
N GLY A 34 0.08 -0.77 2.09
CA GLY A 34 1.30 -0.56 1.33
C GLY A 34 0.98 -0.21 -0.12
N GLY A 35 1.20 -1.13 -1.04
CA GLY A 35 0.87 -0.94 -2.45
C GLY A 35 0.96 -2.24 -3.25
N LEU A 36 1.69 -2.21 -4.37
CA LEU A 36 1.81 -3.34 -5.29
C LEU A 36 3.02 -4.23 -4.95
N SER A 37 3.03 -5.44 -5.54
CA SER A 37 4.13 -6.40 -5.47
C SER A 37 4.48 -6.86 -6.87
N PRO A 38 5.77 -7.13 -7.19
CA PRO A 38 6.14 -7.82 -8.42
C PRO A 38 5.56 -9.24 -8.53
N GLU A 39 5.14 -9.85 -7.41
CA GLU A 39 4.55 -11.19 -7.35
C GLU A 39 3.01 -11.17 -7.40
N ILE A 40 2.37 -9.99 -7.42
CA ILE A 40 0.92 -9.84 -7.51
C ILE A 40 0.57 -9.15 -8.82
N THR A 41 0.13 -9.94 -9.80
CA THR A 41 -0.24 -9.43 -11.12
C THR A 41 -1.75 -9.29 -11.27
N CYS A 42 -2.52 -10.05 -10.48
CA CYS A 42 -3.97 -10.00 -10.49
C CYS A 42 -4.60 -10.09 -9.09
N LEU A 43 -5.89 -9.73 -8.99
CA LEU A 43 -6.65 -9.80 -7.74
C LEU A 43 -6.73 -11.22 -7.15
N ASP A 44 -6.65 -12.26 -7.99
CA ASP A 44 -6.64 -13.66 -7.53
C ASP A 44 -5.35 -14.04 -6.81
N ASP A 45 -4.22 -13.38 -7.10
CA ASP A 45 -2.96 -13.65 -6.41
C ASP A 45 -3.07 -13.26 -4.93
N ILE A 46 -3.77 -12.15 -4.63
CA ILE A 46 -4.06 -11.72 -3.25
C ILE A 46 -4.96 -12.74 -2.54
N ARG A 47 -5.98 -13.28 -3.24
CA ARG A 47 -6.94 -14.25 -2.66
C ARG A 47 -6.29 -15.57 -2.28
N LYS A 48 -5.18 -15.95 -2.91
CA LYS A 48 -4.43 -17.18 -2.65
C LYS A 48 -3.47 -17.07 -1.47
N LEU A 49 -3.22 -15.86 -0.94
CA LEU A 49 -2.29 -15.67 0.16
C LEU A 49 -2.83 -16.28 1.45
N ASP A 50 -2.01 -17.14 2.06
CA ASP A 50 -2.19 -17.53 3.45
C ASP A 50 -1.73 -16.38 4.35
N ARG A 51 -2.71 -15.65 4.91
CA ARG A 51 -2.49 -14.43 5.70
C ARG A 51 -2.44 -14.65 7.21
N PHE A 52 -2.79 -15.84 7.70
CA PHE A 52 -2.93 -16.11 9.15
C PHE A 52 -1.57 -16.42 9.79
N LYS A 53 -0.69 -15.43 9.75
CA LYS A 53 0.68 -15.50 10.23
C LYS A 53 1.27 -14.10 10.35
N GLU A 54 2.34 -13.99 11.13
CA GLU A 54 3.22 -12.83 11.10
C GLU A 54 3.68 -12.53 9.66
N PRO A 55 3.59 -11.27 9.19
CA PRO A 55 4.07 -10.90 7.86
C PRO A 55 5.53 -11.36 7.63
N PRO A 56 5.83 -12.08 6.55
CA PRO A 56 7.19 -12.51 6.25
C PRO A 56 8.09 -11.31 5.92
N ALA A 57 9.41 -11.49 6.03
CA ALA A 57 10.38 -10.43 5.74
C ALA A 57 10.38 -9.99 4.26
N PHE A 58 9.90 -10.85 3.34
CA PHE A 58 9.82 -10.60 1.91
C PHE A 58 8.60 -11.32 1.31
N GLY A 59 8.28 -10.99 0.07
CA GLY A 59 7.22 -11.62 -0.71
C GLY A 59 5.89 -10.85 -0.68
N PRO A 60 4.83 -11.38 -1.31
CA PRO A 60 3.64 -10.62 -1.67
C PRO A 60 2.86 -10.07 -0.46
N MET A 61 2.84 -10.80 0.67
CA MET A 61 2.22 -10.30 1.89
C MET A 61 3.00 -9.13 2.51
N CYS A 62 4.34 -9.17 2.47
CA CYS A 62 5.18 -8.06 2.90
C CYS A 62 4.93 -6.83 2.02
N ASP A 63 4.91 -7.03 0.71
CA ASP A 63 4.78 -5.95 -0.26
C ASP A 63 3.44 -5.22 -0.18
N LEU A 64 2.32 -5.94 0.00
CA LEU A 64 1.01 -5.33 0.22
C LEU A 64 0.96 -4.40 1.45
N LEU A 65 1.86 -4.58 2.40
CA LEU A 65 1.94 -3.79 3.64
C LEU A 65 3.04 -2.72 3.58
N TRP A 66 4.11 -2.92 2.81
CA TRP A 66 5.34 -2.12 2.91
C TRP A 66 5.79 -1.40 1.64
N SER A 67 5.23 -1.74 0.46
CA SER A 67 5.65 -1.07 -0.76
C SER A 67 5.15 0.38 -0.83
N ASP A 68 5.92 1.22 -1.51
CA ASP A 68 5.65 2.65 -1.67
C ASP A 68 5.72 3.07 -3.14
N PRO A 69 5.01 4.12 -3.57
CA PRO A 69 5.27 4.72 -4.88
C PRO A 69 6.70 5.29 -4.91
N SER A 70 7.35 5.28 -6.07
CA SER A 70 8.65 5.95 -6.21
C SER A 70 8.53 7.46 -5.90
N GLU A 71 9.62 8.08 -5.44
CA GLU A 71 9.63 9.52 -5.12
C GLU A 71 9.24 10.39 -6.32
N ASP A 72 9.69 9.97 -7.51
CA ASP A 72 9.42 10.58 -8.80
C ASP A 72 8.18 10.00 -9.51
N TYR A 73 7.27 9.34 -8.79
CA TYR A 73 6.10 8.66 -9.35
C TYR A 73 5.35 9.50 -10.39
N GLY A 74 5.24 8.97 -11.61
CA GLY A 74 4.66 9.63 -12.76
C GLY A 74 5.61 10.54 -13.54
N ASN A 75 6.85 10.73 -13.12
CA ASN A 75 7.90 11.46 -13.84
C ASN A 75 9.22 10.66 -13.87
N GLU A 76 9.11 9.34 -13.81
CA GLU A 76 10.24 8.42 -13.75
C GLU A 76 11.11 8.53 -15.01
N LYS A 77 12.43 8.41 -14.82
CA LYS A 77 13.40 8.41 -15.95
C LYS A 77 13.51 7.05 -16.63
N THR A 78 13.19 5.98 -15.91
CA THR A 78 13.22 4.60 -16.40
C THR A 78 11.81 4.02 -16.42
N LEU A 79 11.60 2.97 -17.22
CA LEU A 79 10.35 2.21 -17.26
C LEU A 79 10.38 1.00 -16.31
N GLU A 80 11.29 0.99 -15.34
CA GLU A 80 11.36 -0.10 -14.38
C GLU A 80 10.12 -0.08 -13.48
N HIS A 81 9.46 -1.23 -13.33
CA HIS A 81 8.21 -1.31 -12.58
C HIS A 81 8.43 -1.31 -11.07
N PHE A 82 9.48 -1.99 -10.62
CA PHE A 82 9.79 -2.17 -9.21
C PHE A 82 11.28 -1.99 -8.98
N ALA A 83 11.65 -1.18 -8.01
CA ALA A 83 13.01 -1.02 -7.52
C ALA A 83 13.05 -1.29 -6.02
N HIS A 84 14.19 -1.70 -5.46
CA HIS A 84 14.30 -1.97 -4.03
C HIS A 84 13.96 -0.71 -3.20
N ASN A 85 13.08 -0.85 -2.19
CA ASN A 85 12.70 0.26 -1.32
C ASN A 85 13.77 0.52 -0.27
N THR A 86 14.64 1.49 -0.56
CA THR A 86 15.73 1.89 0.33
C THR A 86 15.27 2.66 1.56
N VAL A 87 14.06 3.25 1.56
CA VAL A 87 13.49 3.97 2.71
C VAL A 87 12.99 2.99 3.77
N ARG A 88 12.37 1.88 3.34
CA ARG A 88 11.86 0.84 4.25
C ARG A 88 12.91 -0.23 4.58
N GLY A 89 13.88 -0.45 3.69
CA GLY A 89 14.89 -1.51 3.83
C GLY A 89 14.34 -2.91 3.53
N CYS A 90 13.10 -3.00 3.04
CA CYS A 90 12.43 -4.21 2.57
C CYS A 90 11.41 -3.80 1.49
N SER A 91 10.87 -4.78 0.74
CA SER A 91 9.90 -4.53 -0.32
C SER A 91 10.43 -3.58 -1.42
N TYR A 92 9.52 -2.94 -2.16
CA TYR A 92 9.80 -2.24 -3.41
C TYR A 92 9.18 -0.84 -3.46
N PHE A 93 9.85 0.05 -4.17
CA PHE A 93 9.21 1.19 -4.81
C PHE A 93 8.53 0.70 -6.08
N TYR A 94 7.27 1.07 -6.30
CA TYR A 94 6.55 0.82 -7.54
C TYR A 94 6.35 2.11 -8.33
N SER A 95 6.48 2.03 -9.65
CA SER A 95 6.36 3.18 -10.55
C SER A 95 4.95 3.34 -11.11
N TYR A 96 4.69 4.51 -11.71
CA TYR A 96 3.45 4.81 -12.41
C TYR A 96 3.13 3.83 -13.56
N PRO A 97 4.11 3.40 -14.39
CA PRO A 97 3.89 2.32 -15.34
C PRO A 97 3.39 1.02 -14.68
N ALA A 98 3.99 0.61 -13.56
CA ALA A 98 3.60 -0.61 -12.85
C ALA A 98 2.13 -0.55 -12.37
N VAL A 99 1.73 0.60 -11.81
CA VAL A 99 0.34 0.81 -11.38
C VAL A 99 -0.60 0.82 -12.58
N CYS A 100 -0.25 1.52 -13.67
CA CYS A 100 -1.10 1.56 -14.87
C CYS A 100 -1.32 0.17 -15.48
N GLU A 101 -0.27 -0.65 -15.56
CA GLU A 101 -0.37 -2.03 -16.04
C GLU A 101 -1.29 -2.85 -15.14
N PHE A 102 -1.08 -2.81 -13.82
CA PHE A 102 -1.91 -3.54 -12.87
C PHE A 102 -3.39 -3.13 -12.98
N LEU A 103 -3.67 -1.83 -13.05
CA LEU A 103 -5.02 -1.30 -13.20
C LEU A 103 -5.69 -1.78 -14.49
N GLN A 104 -4.97 -1.76 -15.61
CA GLN A 104 -5.48 -2.23 -16.89
C GLN A 104 -5.78 -3.74 -16.87
N ASN A 105 -4.84 -4.54 -16.37
CA ASN A 105 -4.97 -6.00 -16.30
C ASN A 105 -6.14 -6.44 -15.42
N ASN A 106 -6.47 -5.66 -14.40
CA ASN A 106 -7.52 -5.97 -13.44
C ASN A 106 -8.82 -5.17 -13.64
N SER A 107 -8.91 -4.38 -14.72
CA SER A 107 -10.07 -3.51 -15.00
C SER A 107 -10.44 -2.59 -13.83
N LEU A 108 -9.42 -2.00 -13.17
CA LEU A 108 -9.57 -1.10 -12.03
C LEU A 108 -9.36 0.36 -12.43
N LEU A 109 -9.92 1.26 -11.63
CA LEU A 109 -9.83 2.71 -11.82
C LEU A 109 -8.61 3.31 -11.12
N SER A 110 -8.30 2.86 -9.90
CA SER A 110 -7.22 3.42 -9.07
C SER A 110 -6.83 2.49 -7.93
N VAL A 111 -5.64 2.69 -7.38
CA VAL A 111 -5.21 2.09 -6.12
C VAL A 111 -5.36 3.14 -5.00
N ILE A 112 -6.01 2.77 -3.91
CA ILE A 112 -6.13 3.61 -2.69
C ILE A 112 -5.28 2.99 -1.60
N ARG A 113 -4.39 3.79 -1.01
CA ARG A 113 -3.44 3.31 0.00
C ARG A 113 -3.15 4.32 1.11
N ALA A 114 -2.38 3.92 2.11
CA ALA A 114 -2.05 4.75 3.27
C ALA A 114 -0.53 4.88 3.51
N HIS A 115 -0.02 4.42 4.66
CA HIS A 115 1.39 4.22 5.04
C HIS A 115 2.34 5.44 5.08
N GLU A 116 2.23 6.41 4.15
CA GLU A 116 3.09 7.59 4.07
C GLU A 116 2.35 8.84 4.58
N ALA A 117 2.95 9.53 5.55
CA ALA A 117 2.40 10.79 6.07
C ALA A 117 2.31 11.85 4.95
N GLN A 118 1.18 12.58 4.93
CA GLN A 118 0.93 13.65 3.96
C GLN A 118 0.58 14.93 4.71
N ASP A 119 1.20 16.05 4.35
CA ASP A 119 0.94 17.36 4.95
C ASP A 119 -0.55 17.75 4.87
N ALA A 120 -1.18 17.49 3.73
CA ALA A 120 -2.60 17.75 3.50
C ALA A 120 -3.53 16.61 4.00
N GLY A 121 -2.99 15.55 4.61
CA GLY A 121 -3.74 14.34 4.99
C GLY A 121 -4.08 13.40 3.81
N TYR A 122 -3.76 13.79 2.58
CA TYR A 122 -3.91 12.94 1.39
C TYR A 122 -3.00 13.41 0.26
N ARG A 123 -2.80 12.55 -0.75
CA ARG A 123 -2.12 12.88 -2.01
C ARG A 123 -2.79 12.14 -3.17
N MET A 124 -3.14 12.88 -4.21
CA MET A 124 -3.55 12.33 -5.50
C MET A 124 -2.34 12.33 -6.43
N TYR A 125 -2.01 11.18 -6.99
CA TYR A 125 -0.86 11.03 -7.89
C TYR A 125 -1.26 11.24 -9.35
N ARG A 126 -0.30 11.05 -10.27
CA ARG A 126 -0.50 11.22 -11.71
C ARG A 126 -1.74 10.48 -12.19
N LYS A 127 -2.56 11.20 -12.98
CA LYS A 127 -3.78 10.65 -13.58
C LYS A 127 -3.44 9.60 -14.62
N SER A 128 -4.18 8.49 -14.62
CA SER A 128 -4.14 7.52 -15.70
C SER A 128 -4.51 8.20 -17.02
N GLN A 129 -3.76 7.91 -18.08
CA GLN A 129 -4.03 8.44 -19.42
C GLN A 129 -5.33 7.89 -20.00
N THR A 130 -5.76 6.70 -19.57
CA THR A 130 -6.96 6.04 -20.10
C THR A 130 -8.25 6.57 -19.46
N THR A 131 -8.23 6.84 -18.15
CA THR A 131 -9.44 7.21 -17.41
C THR A 131 -9.49 8.69 -17.01
N GLY A 132 -8.35 9.40 -17.03
CA GLY A 132 -8.24 10.76 -16.52
C GLY A 132 -8.37 10.88 -14.99
N PHE A 133 -8.46 9.75 -14.27
CA PHE A 133 -8.57 9.66 -12.83
C PHE A 133 -7.19 9.40 -12.19
N PRO A 134 -6.89 9.89 -10.96
CA PRO A 134 -5.64 9.57 -10.27
C PRO A 134 -5.37 8.06 -10.25
N SER A 135 -4.21 7.62 -10.76
CA SER A 135 -3.84 6.20 -10.77
C SER A 135 -3.62 5.63 -9.37
N LEU A 136 -3.18 6.50 -8.44
CA LEU A 136 -2.89 6.18 -7.06
C LEU A 136 -3.38 7.32 -6.16
N ILE A 137 -3.85 6.97 -4.97
CA ILE A 137 -4.24 7.91 -3.92
C ILE A 137 -3.64 7.43 -2.60
N THR A 138 -2.96 8.33 -1.88
CA THR A 138 -2.56 8.12 -0.49
C THR A 138 -3.52 8.86 0.42
N ILE A 139 -4.04 8.20 1.46
CA ILE A 139 -4.80 8.79 2.56
C ILE A 139 -4.06 8.60 3.89
N PHE A 140 -3.99 9.66 4.69
CA PHE A 140 -3.32 9.65 5.99
C PHE A 140 -4.19 10.35 7.02
N SER A 141 -4.52 9.67 8.11
CA SER A 141 -5.57 10.10 9.05
C SER A 141 -5.07 10.35 10.47
N ALA A 142 -3.78 10.61 10.64
CA ALA A 142 -3.18 11.00 11.92
C ALA A 142 -2.74 12.48 11.85
N PRO A 143 -3.60 13.44 12.24
CA PRO A 143 -3.25 14.86 12.24
C PRO A 143 -2.15 15.17 13.25
N ASN A 144 -1.35 16.20 12.98
CA ASN A 144 -0.18 16.57 13.79
C ASN A 144 0.65 15.36 14.20
N TYR A 145 1.02 14.53 13.22
CA TYR A 145 1.68 13.25 13.46
C TYR A 145 2.92 13.43 14.36
N LEU A 146 3.02 12.57 15.38
CA LEU A 146 4.07 12.60 16.41
C LEU A 146 4.20 13.95 17.14
N ASP A 147 3.12 14.73 17.19
CA ASP A 147 3.05 16.06 17.81
C ASP A 147 3.99 17.12 17.21
N VAL A 148 4.61 16.85 16.05
CA VAL A 148 5.63 17.72 15.43
C VAL A 148 5.41 17.98 13.95
N TYR A 149 4.70 17.11 13.23
CA TYR A 149 4.53 17.26 11.77
C TYR A 149 3.59 18.42 11.40
N ASN A 150 2.66 18.80 12.29
CA ASN A 150 1.65 19.84 12.05
C ASN A 150 0.84 19.64 10.75
N ASN A 151 0.77 18.40 10.26
CA ASN A 151 -0.06 18.01 9.12
C ASN A 151 -1.55 18.03 9.50
N LYS A 152 -2.40 18.14 8.48
CA LYS A 152 -3.86 18.08 8.61
C LYS A 152 -4.37 16.72 9.07
#